data_AF-A0A914Z4V8-F1
#
_entry.id   AF-A0A914Z4V8-F1
#
_cell.length_a   1.000
_cell.length_b   1.000
_cell.length_c   1.000
_cell.angle_alpha   90.00
_cell.angle_beta   90.00
_cell.angle_gamma   90.00
#
_symmetry.space_group_name_H-M   'P 1'
#
loop_
_entity.id
_entity.type
_entity.pdbx_description
1 polymer ?
#
loop_
_entity_poly.entity_id
_entity_poly.type
_entity_poly.pdbx_seq_one_letter_code
_entity_poly.pdbx_strand_id
1 'polypeptide(L)'
;MSLNISVFEQTKQILPVYWAYCGLGILAVIANLIVIIVYLSSPQLRSIFALFIGLAIAEGINGAAFLVTGIERIISEYSLQNVYSFPIVSRGECALQVGNSLLIIGSQAPAMLSMTLGIERFCAIKFPTKYRQFKQK
;
A
#
# COMPACT_ATOMS: atom_id res chain seq x y z
N MET A 1 -30.62 -0.18 25.26
CA MET A 1 -29.59 -0.99 25.97
C MET A 1 -29.00 -2.09 25.08
N SER A 2 -29.80 -2.76 24.23
CA SER A 2 -29.34 -3.74 23.23
C SER A 2 -28.41 -3.19 22.13
N LEU A 3 -28.57 -1.92 21.73
CA LEU A 3 -27.73 -1.29 20.69
C LEU A 3 -26.25 -1.11 21.12
N ASN A 4 -26.00 -0.89 22.42
CA ASN A 4 -24.64 -0.66 22.92
C ASN A 4 -23.81 -1.95 22.96
N ILE A 5 -24.47 -3.11 23.14
CA ILE A 5 -23.81 -4.42 23.19
C ILE A 5 -23.35 -4.82 21.78
N SER A 6 -24.19 -4.64 20.77
CA SER A 6 -23.85 -4.96 19.38
C SER A 6 -22.70 -4.12 18.83
N VAL A 7 -22.64 -2.83 19.19
CA VAL A 7 -21.57 -1.93 18.71
C VAL A 7 -20.24 -2.27 19.36
N PHE A 8 -20.22 -2.52 20.68
CA PHE A 8 -19.00 -2.89 21.40
C PHE A 8 -18.40 -4.22 20.91
N GLU A 9 -19.27 -5.18 20.57
CA GLU A 9 -18.87 -6.47 20.04
C GLU A 9 -18.31 -6.36 18.61
N GLN A 10 -18.84 -5.42 17.82
CA GLN A 10 -18.34 -5.10 16.49
C GLN A 10 -16.97 -4.39 16.54
N THR A 11 -16.76 -3.44 17.47
CA THR A 11 -15.46 -2.76 17.65
C THR A 11 -14.34 -3.76 18.02
N LYS A 12 -14.65 -4.74 18.87
CA LYS A 12 -13.70 -5.77 19.30
C LYS A 12 -13.24 -6.68 18.13
N GLN A 13 -14.11 -6.90 17.14
CA GLN A 13 -13.78 -7.68 15.95
C GLN A 13 -12.97 -6.89 14.91
N ILE A 14 -13.13 -5.57 14.85
CA ILE A 14 -12.49 -4.72 13.84
C ILE A 14 -11.07 -4.29 14.28
N LEU A 15 -10.83 -4.11 15.57
CA LEU A 15 -9.52 -3.74 16.11
C LEU A 15 -8.33 -4.61 15.63
N PRO A 16 -8.39 -5.95 15.58
CA PRO A 16 -7.29 -6.77 15.06
C PRO A 16 -7.00 -6.51 13.57
N VAL A 17 -8.00 -6.08 12.79
CA VAL A 17 -7.80 -5.72 11.38
C VAL A 17 -6.91 -4.48 11.28
N TYR A 18 -7.13 -3.46 12.10
CA TYR A 18 -6.30 -2.25 12.09
C TYR A 18 -4.86 -2.52 12.54
N TRP A 19 -4.67 -3.43 13.50
CA TRP A 19 -3.33 -3.91 13.86
C TRP A 19 -2.65 -4.65 12.71
N ALA A 20 -3.39 -5.44 11.94
CA ALA A 20 -2.86 -6.10 10.74
C ALA A 20 -2.45 -5.07 9.67
N TYR A 21 -3.19 -3.97 9.49
CA TYR A 21 -2.79 -2.88 8.60
C TYR A 21 -1.43 -2.29 8.99
N CYS A 22 -1.22 -2.03 10.28
CA CYS A 22 0.08 -1.56 10.79
C CYS A 22 1.18 -2.62 10.60
N GLY A 23 0.92 -3.88 10.96
CA GLY A 23 1.92 -4.94 10.82
C GLY A 23 2.36 -5.17 9.37
N LEU A 24 1.41 -5.27 8.45
CA LEU A 24 1.68 -5.46 7.03
C LEU A 24 2.32 -4.22 6.41
N GLY A 25 1.91 -3.02 6.81
CA GLY A 25 2.52 -1.77 6.35
C GLY A 25 3.99 -1.65 6.75
N ILE A 26 4.35 -1.95 8.01
CA ILE A 26 5.75 -2.00 8.47
C ILE A 26 6.55 -3.00 7.66
N LEU A 27 6.04 -4.23 7.53
CA LEU A 27 6.72 -5.29 6.79
C LEU A 27 6.95 -4.90 5.33
N ALA A 28 5.94 -4.32 4.68
CA ALA A 28 6.03 -3.85 3.30
C ALA A 28 7.08 -2.75 3.16
N VAL A 29 7.10 -1.75 4.04
CA VAL A 29 8.09 -0.67 3.98
C VAL A 29 9.51 -1.22 4.16
N ILE A 30 9.74 -2.07 5.17
CA ILE A 30 11.06 -2.64 5.44
C ILE A 30 11.54 -3.49 4.26
N ALA A 31 10.69 -4.41 3.78
CA ALA A 31 11.03 -5.29 2.67
C ALA A 31 11.39 -4.50 1.41
N ASN A 32 10.58 -3.51 1.06
CA ASN A 32 10.83 -2.70 -0.13
C ASN A 32 12.05 -1.77 0.01
N LEU A 33 12.33 -1.25 1.21
CA LEU A 33 13.55 -0.49 1.47
C LEU A 33 14.82 -1.34 1.25
N ILE A 34 14.82 -2.59 1.72
CA ILE A 34 15.95 -3.52 1.49
C ILE A 34 16.16 -3.72 -0.02
N VAL A 35 15.07 -3.94 -0.76
CA VAL A 35 15.12 -4.13 -2.22
C VAL A 35 15.69 -2.89 -2.93
N ILE A 36 15.25 -1.69 -2.55
CA ILE A 36 15.77 -0.43 -3.09
C ILE A 36 17.27 -0.31 -2.82
N ILE A 37 17.72 -0.55 -1.58
CA ILE A 37 19.13 -0.46 -1.19
C ILE A 37 20.00 -1.44 -2.00
N VAL A 38 19.55 -2.68 -2.17
CA VAL A 38 20.28 -3.71 -2.93
C VAL A 38 20.42 -3.30 -4.39
N TYR A 39 19.33 -2.90 -5.04
CA TYR A 39 19.38 -2.50 -6.45
C TYR A 39 20.13 -1.20 -6.68
N LEU A 40 20.09 -0.28 -5.71
CA LEU A 40 20.90 0.94 -5.77
C LEU A 40 22.37 0.67 -5.46
N SER A 41 22.77 -0.44 -4.84
CA SER A 41 24.19 -0.65 -4.52
C SER A 41 25.06 -0.92 -5.76
N SER A 42 24.50 -1.44 -6.86
CA SER A 42 25.25 -1.72 -8.09
C SER A 42 24.73 -0.92 -9.30
N PRO A 43 25.56 -0.11 -9.97
CA PRO A 43 25.15 0.67 -11.13
C PRO A 43 24.69 -0.20 -12.31
N GLN A 44 25.19 -1.43 -12.41
CA GLN A 44 24.78 -2.40 -13.43
C GLN A 44 23.34 -2.89 -13.19
N LEU A 45 22.97 -3.08 -11.91
CA LEU A 45 21.61 -3.51 -11.55
C LEU A 45 20.60 -2.36 -11.73
N ARG A 46 21.02 -1.11 -11.48
CA ARG A 46 20.13 0.07 -11.57
C ARG A 46 19.49 0.24 -12.96
N SER A 47 20.26 0.08 -14.03
CA SER A 47 19.75 0.26 -15.40
C SER A 47 18.91 -0.94 -15.86
N ILE A 48 19.30 -2.15 -15.47
CA ILE A 48 18.61 -3.39 -15.87
C ILE A 48 17.28 -3.56 -15.14
N PHE A 49 17.23 -3.17 -13.85
CA PHE A 49 16.08 -3.40 -12.96
C PHE A 49 15.33 -2.12 -12.60
N ALA A 50 15.42 -1.07 -13.42
CA ALA A 50 14.75 0.21 -13.18
C ALA A 50 13.25 0.08 -12.87
N LEU A 51 12.53 -0.81 -13.58
CA LEU A 51 11.11 -1.08 -13.32
C LEU A 51 10.86 -1.76 -11.97
N PHE A 52 11.76 -2.64 -11.52
CA PHE A 52 11.67 -3.26 -10.19
C PHE A 52 11.98 -2.26 -9.07
N ILE A 53 12.93 -1.35 -9.29
CA ILE A 53 13.19 -0.24 -8.36
C ILE A 53 11.95 0.64 -8.24
N GLY A 54 11.34 1.01 -9.37
CA GLY A 54 10.09 1.77 -9.38
C GLY A 54 8.96 1.04 -8.64
N LEU A 55 8.82 -0.28 -8.87
CA LEU A 55 7.82 -1.08 -8.17
C LEU A 55 8.07 -1.11 -6.66
N ALA A 56 9.32 -1.28 -6.22
CA ALA A 56 9.66 -1.28 -4.80
C ALA A 56 9.37 0.08 -4.14
N ILE A 57 9.63 1.20 -4.84
CA ILE A 57 9.26 2.54 -4.36
C ILE A 57 7.74 2.65 -4.22
N ALA A 58 6.98 2.20 -5.22
CA ALA A 58 5.53 2.25 -5.19
C ALA A 58 4.93 1.40 -4.06
N GLU A 59 5.44 0.19 -3.86
CA GLU A 59 5.03 -0.68 -2.74
C GLU A 59 5.46 -0.12 -1.37
N GLY A 60 6.61 0.58 -1.30
CA GLY A 60 7.02 1.31 -0.10
C GLY A 60 6.04 2.43 0.26
N ILE A 61 5.62 3.23 -0.72
CA ILE A 61 4.60 4.29 -0.54
C ILE A 61 3.26 3.67 -0.13
N ASN A 62 2.85 2.59 -0.78
CA ASN A 62 1.63 1.85 -0.45
C ASN A 62 1.68 1.35 1.00
N GLY A 63 2.79 0.72 1.42
CA GLY A 63 3.00 0.27 2.80
C GLY A 63 2.95 1.41 3.83
N ALA A 64 3.51 2.58 3.50
CA ALA A 64 3.39 3.78 4.33
C ALA A 64 1.93 4.27 4.44
N ALA A 65 1.15 4.18 3.35
CA ALA A 65 -0.28 4.52 3.37
C ALA A 65 -1.09 3.57 4.27
N PHE A 66 -0.77 2.27 4.25
CA PHE A 66 -1.36 1.28 5.17
C PHE A 66 -1.06 1.63 6.63
N LEU A 67 0.16 2.08 6.93
CA LEU A 67 0.53 2.50 8.28
C LEU A 67 -0.25 3.71 8.79
N VAL A 68 -0.25 4.78 8.00
CA VAL A 68 -0.96 6.01 8.35
C VAL A 68 -2.45 5.71 8.56
N THR A 69 -3.06 4.96 7.65
CA THR A 69 -4.46 4.57 7.74
C THR A 69 -4.76 3.70 8.97
N GLY A 70 -3.88 2.74 9.28
CA GLY A 70 -4.02 1.88 10.45
C GLY A 70 -3.95 2.68 11.76
N ILE A 71 -2.97 3.59 11.87
CA ILE A 71 -2.79 4.46 13.04
C ILE A 71 -3.99 5.40 13.22
N GLU A 72 -4.42 6.09 12.15
CA GLU A 72 -5.59 6.99 12.21
C GLU A 72 -6.84 6.27 12.71
N ARG A 73 -7.09 5.05 12.22
CA ARG A 73 -8.25 4.25 12.62
C ARG A 73 -8.15 3.77 14.07
N ILE A 74 -6.97 3.31 14.50
CA ILE A 74 -6.74 2.91 15.91
C ILE A 74 -6.98 4.08 16.85
N ILE A 75 -6.41 5.27 16.56
CA ILE A 75 -6.58 6.46 17.40
C ILE A 75 -8.05 6.87 17.45
N SER A 76 -8.75 6.85 16.31
CA SER A 76 -10.17 7.18 16.24
C SER A 76 -11.01 6.26 17.14
N GLU A 77 -10.79 4.94 17.09
CA GLU A 77 -11.50 3.99 17.94
C GLU A 77 -11.24 4.21 19.45
N TYR A 78 -9.97 4.43 19.84
CA TYR A 78 -9.64 4.73 21.24
C TYR A 78 -10.27 6.05 21.71
N SER A 79 -10.40 7.05 20.83
CA SER A 79 -11.04 8.31 21.17
C SER A 79 -12.56 8.16 21.30
N LEU A 80 -13.19 7.30 20.50
CA LEU A 80 -14.62 6.98 20.58
C LEU A 80 -14.98 6.15 21.80
N GLN A 81 -14.07 5.29 22.28
CA GLN A 81 -14.30 4.58 23.53
C GLN A 81 -14.40 5.52 24.75
N ASN A 82 -13.78 6.70 24.66
CA ASN A 82 -13.83 7.74 25.70
C ASN A 82 -14.98 8.74 25.53
N VAL A 83 -15.59 8.82 24.34
CA VAL A 83 -16.69 9.75 24.02
C VAL A 83 -17.87 8.94 23.47
N TYR A 84 -18.96 8.85 24.22
CA TYR A 84 -20.20 8.11 23.87
C TYR A 84 -20.97 8.64 22.63
N SER A 85 -20.31 9.40 21.76
CA SER A 85 -20.91 10.04 20.59
C SER A 85 -20.13 9.66 19.34
N PHE A 86 -20.76 8.94 18.42
CA PHE A 86 -20.22 8.69 17.09
C PHE A 86 -20.31 9.97 16.25
N PRO A 87 -19.19 10.52 15.76
CA PRO A 87 -19.22 11.67 14.87
C PRO A 87 -19.85 11.23 13.55
N ILE A 88 -20.95 11.90 13.16
CA ILE A 88 -21.59 11.70 11.86
C ILE A 88 -20.73 12.45 10.85
N VAL A 89 -19.81 11.74 10.19
CA VAL A 89 -18.93 12.29 9.15
C VAL A 89 -19.60 12.19 7.79
N SER A 90 -19.52 13.25 6.97
CA SER A 90 -20.03 13.21 5.61
C SER A 90 -19.22 12.23 4.75
N ARG A 91 -19.87 11.53 3.80
CA ARG A 91 -19.20 10.55 2.93
C ARG A 91 -18.00 11.15 2.19
N GLY A 92 -18.11 12.41 1.77
CA GLY A 92 -17.03 13.13 1.09
C GLY A 92 -15.83 13.39 2.00
N GLU A 93 -16.07 13.76 3.25
CA GLU A 93 -15.02 14.01 4.24
C GLU A 93 -14.30 12.71 4.64
N CYS A 94 -15.04 11.61 4.71
CA CYS A 94 -14.46 10.28 4.95
C CYS A 94 -13.56 9.83 3.77
N ALA A 95 -13.95 10.13 2.53
CA ALA A 95 -13.14 9.80 1.35
C ALA A 95 -11.87 10.67 1.26
N LEU A 96 -11.98 11.95 1.61
CA LEU A 96 -10.88 12.92 1.59
C LEU A 96 -9.96 12.85 2.81
N GLN A 97 -10.28 12.01 3.80
CA GLN A 97 -9.39 11.74 4.91
C GLN A 97 -8.03 11.26 4.38
N VAL A 98 -6.95 11.83 4.95
CA VAL A 98 -5.59 11.66 4.45
C VAL A 98 -5.21 10.19 4.30
N GLY A 99 -5.47 9.36 5.32
CA GLY A 99 -5.22 7.91 5.24
C GLY A 99 -5.94 7.25 4.05
N ASN A 100 -7.24 7.49 3.89
CA ASN A 100 -8.04 6.86 2.83
C ASN A 100 -7.63 7.33 1.43
N SER A 101 -7.42 8.64 1.24
CA SER A 101 -6.98 9.18 -0.05
C SER A 101 -5.59 8.67 -0.43
N LEU A 102 -4.66 8.61 0.53
CA LEU A 102 -3.31 8.11 0.32
C LEU A 102 -3.31 6.61 0.00
N LEU A 103 -4.18 5.82 0.63
CA LEU A 103 -4.34 4.39 0.36
C LEU A 103 -4.86 4.14 -1.06
N ILE A 104 -5.84 4.93 -1.52
CA ILE A 104 -6.38 4.83 -2.88
C ILE A 104 -5.28 5.12 -3.89
N ILE A 105 -4.56 6.24 -3.74
CA ILE A 105 -3.51 6.64 -4.68
C ILE A 105 -2.32 5.67 -4.63
N GLY A 106 -1.90 5.31 -3.41
CA GLY A 106 -0.75 4.44 -3.14
C GLY A 106 -0.92 3.03 -3.69
N SER A 107 -2.16 2.52 -3.77
CA SER A 107 -2.45 1.19 -4.33
C SER A 107 -2.47 1.15 -5.87
N GLN A 108 -2.68 2.27 -6.56
CA GLN A 108 -2.71 2.27 -8.04
C GLN A 108 -1.32 2.14 -8.66
N ALA A 109 -0.33 2.83 -8.09
CA ALA A 109 1.04 2.84 -8.62
C ALA A 109 1.67 1.42 -8.72
N PRO A 110 1.66 0.57 -7.66
CA PRO A 110 2.21 -0.77 -7.77
C PRO A 110 1.41 -1.67 -8.73
N ALA A 111 0.09 -1.47 -8.84
CA ALA A 111 -0.75 -2.21 -9.79
C ALA A 111 -0.36 -1.89 -11.25
N MET A 112 -0.18 -0.62 -11.59
CA MET A 112 0.24 -0.19 -12.94
C MET A 112 1.65 -0.69 -13.30
N LEU A 113 2.58 -0.63 -12.36
CA LEU A 113 3.94 -1.11 -12.57
C LEU A 113 4.00 -2.64 -12.70
N SER A 114 3.22 -3.36 -11.90
CA SER A 114 3.09 -4.82 -12.01
C SER A 114 2.52 -5.25 -13.36
N MET A 115 1.50 -4.54 -13.85
CA MET A 115 0.96 -4.77 -15.19
C MET A 115 2.01 -4.51 -16.27
N THR A 116 2.77 -3.43 -16.15
CA THR A 116 3.85 -3.08 -17.11
C THR A 116 4.93 -4.17 -17.15
N LEU A 117 5.37 -4.68 -15.99
CA LEU A 117 6.30 -5.80 -15.90
C LEU A 117 5.74 -7.08 -16.53
N GLY A 118 4.44 -7.34 -16.35
CA GLY A 118 3.76 -8.45 -17.00
C GLY A 118 3.80 -8.33 -18.53
N ILE A 119 3.53 -7.14 -19.06
CA ILE A 119 3.58 -6.85 -20.50
C ILE A 119 5.02 -7.01 -21.03
N GLU A 120 6.02 -6.49 -20.32
CA GLU A 120 7.42 -6.63 -20.72
C GLU A 120 7.82 -8.10 -20.85
N ARG A 121 7.48 -8.91 -19.85
CA ARG A 121 7.75 -10.36 -19.85
C ARG A 121 7.01 -11.07 -20.97
N PHE A 122 5.75 -10.73 -21.20
CA PHE A 122 4.97 -11.31 -22.28
C PHE A 122 5.57 -11.00 -23.66
N CYS A 123 5.97 -9.76 -23.91
CA CYS A 123 6.64 -9.33 -25.14
C CYS A 123 7.97 -10.04 -25.35
N ALA A 124 8.76 -10.22 -24.29
CA ALA A 124 10.04 -10.93 -24.34
C ALA A 124 9.86 -12.41 -24.76
N ILE A 125 8.80 -13.07 -24.30
CA ILE A 125 8.49 -14.47 -24.63
C ILE A 125 7.92 -14.61 -26.05
N LYS A 126 6.97 -13.75 -26.43
CA LYS A 126 6.29 -13.85 -27.74
C LYS A 126 7.13 -13.36 -28.90
N PHE A 127 7.99 -12.36 -28.70
CA PHE A 127 8.77 -11.72 -29.77
C PHE A 127 10.24 -11.54 -29.39
N PRO A 128 11.00 -12.62 -29.14
CA PRO A 128 12.36 -12.56 -28.60
C PRO A 128 13.32 -11.78 -29.50
N THR A 129 13.22 -11.94 -30.83
CA THR A 129 14.12 -11.29 -31.78
C THR A 129 13.91 -9.78 -31.84
N LYS A 130 12.65 -9.32 -31.83
CA LYS A 130 12.31 -7.88 -31.82
C LYS A 130 12.63 -7.25 -30.47
N TYR A 131 12.35 -7.96 -29.37
CA TYR A 131 12.64 -7.48 -28.02
C TYR A 131 14.16 -7.31 -27.80
N ARG A 132 14.99 -8.25 -28.30
CA ARG A 132 16.46 -8.12 -28.24
C ARG A 132 16.97 -6.90 -29.01
N GLN A 133 16.42 -6.62 -30.19
CA GLN A 133 16.80 -5.45 -30.99
C GLN A 133 16.40 -4.13 -30.32
N PHE A 134 15.24 -4.09 -29.65
CA PHE A 134 14.79 -2.91 -28.92
C PHE A 134 15.64 -2.63 -27.67
N LYS A 135 16.08 -3.68 -26.95
CA LYS A 135 16.86 -3.55 -25.72
C LYS A 135 18.37 -3.31 -25.94
N GLN A 136 18.85 -3.52 -27.17
CA GLN A 136 20.26 -3.28 -27.55
C GLN A 136 20.51 -1.87 -28.14
N LYS A 137 19.46 -1.13 -28.48
CA LYS A 137 19.54 0.28 -28.87
C LYS A 137 19.43 1.17 -27.64
#